data_AF-A0A4R4ZXA3-F1
#
_entry.id   AF-A0A4R4ZXA3-F1
#
_cell.length_a   1.000
_cell.length_b   1.000
_cell.length_c   1.000
_cell.angle_alpha   90.00
_cell.angle_beta   90.00
_cell.angle_gamma   90.00
#
_symmetry.space_group_name_H-M   'P 1'
#
loop_
_entity.id
_entity.type
_entity.pdbx_description
1 polymer ?
#
loop_
_entity_poly.entity_id
_entity_poly.type
_entity_poly.pdbx_seq_one_letter_code
_entity_poly.pdbx_strand_id
1 'polypeptide(L)' 'GRDGLALTWDSLDRIGNLSSASVLHVLADTLELRPPRPGSYGVMLAMGPGFCLELVLLRA' A
#
# COMPACT_ATOMS: atom_id res chain seq x y z
N GLY A 1 12.66 -6.08 3.75
CA GLY A 1 12.60 -6.65 5.12
C GLY A 1 11.29 -6.26 5.77
N ARG A 2 10.96 -6.82 6.95
CA ARG A 2 9.68 -6.57 7.65
C ARG A 2 9.33 -5.07 7.79
N ASP A 3 10.34 -4.21 7.92
CA ASP A 3 10.19 -2.74 8.00
C ASP A 3 9.50 -2.08 6.79
N GLY A 4 9.66 -2.69 5.60
CA GLY A 4 9.04 -2.21 4.36
C GLY A 4 7.53 -2.45 4.32
N LEU A 5 7.03 -3.42 5.10
CA LEU A 5 5.62 -3.77 5.19
C LEU A 5 4.97 -3.31 6.50
N ALA A 6 5.72 -2.62 7.37
CA ALA A 6 5.25 -2.20 8.69
C ALA A 6 3.90 -1.46 8.61
N LEU A 7 3.77 -0.50 7.68
CA LEU A 7 2.52 0.26 7.51
C LEU A 7 1.33 -0.62 7.08
N THR A 8 1.57 -1.67 6.29
CA THR A 8 0.51 -2.62 5.91
C THR A 8 0.04 -3.42 7.12
N TRP A 9 0.97 -3.87 7.98
CA TRP A 9 0.64 -4.59 9.21
C TRP A 9 -0.06 -3.68 10.22
N ASP A 10 0.42 -2.46 10.41
CA ASP A 10 -0.18 -1.48 11.31
C ASP A 10 -1.61 -1.12 10.87
N SER A 11 -1.84 -0.97 9.56
CA SER A 11 -3.19 -0.74 9.01
C SER A 11 -4.10 -1.94 9.29
N LEU A 12 -3.64 -3.18 9.05
CA LEU A 12 -4.44 -4.38 9.32
C LEU A 12 -4.78 -4.52 10.81
N ASP A 13 -3.84 -4.19 11.70
CA ASP A 13 -4.06 -4.23 13.15
C ASP A 13 -5.10 -3.19 13.61
N ARG A 14 -5.03 -1.96 13.09
CA ARG A 14 -5.93 -0.88 13.50
C ARG A 14 -7.35 -0.99 12.95
N ILE A 15 -7.51 -1.34 11.68
CA ILE A 15 -8.79 -1.24 10.97
C ILE A 15 -9.26 -2.53 10.29
N GLY A 16 -8.44 -3.59 10.32
CA GLY A 16 -8.75 -4.87 9.71
C GLY A 16 -8.65 -4.87 8.18
N ASN A 17 -9.04 -6.00 7.58
CA ASN A 17 -9.09 -6.15 6.13
C ASN A 17 -10.41 -5.58 5.58
N LEU A 18 -10.34 -4.43 4.91
CA LEU A 18 -11.46 -3.77 4.23
C LEU A 18 -11.70 -4.27 2.81
N SER A 19 -11.33 -5.53 2.51
CA SER A 19 -11.27 -6.06 1.14
C SER A 19 -10.33 -5.22 0.26
N SER A 20 -10.65 -5.02 -1.01
CA SER A 20 -9.87 -4.24 -1.97
C SER A 20 -9.61 -2.79 -1.56
N ALA A 21 -10.45 -2.20 -0.71
CA ALA A 21 -10.23 -0.85 -0.19
C ALA A 21 -8.99 -0.74 0.72
N SER A 22 -8.50 -1.86 1.28
CA SER A 22 -7.31 -1.88 2.15
C SER A 22 -6.06 -1.33 1.43
N VAL A 23 -5.94 -1.55 0.13
CA VAL A 23 -4.79 -1.08 -0.67
C VAL A 23 -4.73 0.45 -0.68
N LEU A 24 -5.87 1.11 -0.84
CA LEU A 24 -5.94 2.57 -0.87
C LEU A 24 -5.69 3.19 0.51
N HIS A 25 -6.14 2.52 1.58
CA HIS A 25 -5.88 2.97 2.94
C HIS A 25 -4.39 2.89 3.29
N VAL A 26 -3.74 1.76 2.96
CA VAL A 26 -2.29 1.60 3.14
C VAL A 26 -1.50 2.59 2.29
N LEU A 27 -1.95 2.88 1.06
CA LEU A 27 -1.33 3.91 0.22
C LEU A 27 -1.45 5.30 0.85
N ALA A 28 -2.62 5.67 1.37
CA ALA A 28 -2.83 6.95 2.03
C ALA A 28 -1.90 7.11 3.25
N ASP A 29 -1.86 6.11 4.13
CA ASP A 29 -0.94 6.09 5.28
C ASP A 29 0.53 6.19 4.85
N THR A 30 0.88 5.53 3.74
CA THR A 30 2.26 5.58 3.20
C THR A 30 2.62 6.97 2.71
N LEU A 31 1.71 7.65 1.99
CA LEU A 31 1.94 9.00 1.49
C LEU A 31 2.04 10.03 2.64
N GLU A 32 1.24 9.85 3.69
CA GLU A 32 1.24 10.73 4.87
C GLU A 32 2.48 10.53 5.74
N LEU A 33 2.80 9.28 6.09
CA LEU A 33 3.85 8.96 7.05
C LEU A 33 5.24 8.83 6.41
N ARG A 34 5.31 8.57 5.11
CA ARG A 34 6.56 8.36 4.35
C ARG A 34 6.46 9.05 2.97
N PRO A 35 6.35 10.39 2.94
CA PRO A 35 6.15 11.12 1.70
C PRO A 35 7.28 10.83 0.69
N PRO A 36 6.94 10.46 -0.56
CA PRO A 36 7.94 10.16 -1.58
C PRO A 36 8.68 11.43 -2.00
N ARG A 37 9.88 11.26 -2.57
CA ARG A 37 10.61 12.37 -3.17
C ARG A 37 9.89 12.84 -4.44
N PRO A 38 9.77 14.15 -4.72
CA PRO A 38 9.14 14.65 -5.94
C PRO A 38 9.74 14.01 -7.20
N GLY A 39 8.89 13.61 -8.14
CA GLY A 39 9.29 12.96 -9.39
C GLY A 39 9.78 11.52 -9.25
N SER A 40 9.89 10.97 -8.03
CA SER A 40 10.28 9.58 -7.80
C SER A 40 9.18 8.60 -8.18
N TYR A 41 9.58 7.38 -8.52
CA TYR A 41 8.67 6.31 -8.87
C TYR A 41 8.42 5.39 -7.67
N GLY A 42 7.16 4.96 -7.54
CA GLY A 42 6.72 3.94 -6.59
C GLY A 42 5.90 2.87 -7.30
N VAL A 43 5.80 1.70 -6.69
CA VAL A 43 4.99 0.58 -7.20
C VAL A 43 3.92 0.26 -6.19
N MET A 44 2.66 0.22 -6.63
CA MET A 44 1.54 -0.30 -5.86
C MET A 44 1.16 -1.69 -6.38
N LEU A 45 1.00 -2.62 -5.45
CA LEU A 45 0.61 -4.00 -5.69
C LEU A 45 -0.74 -4.24 -5.02
N ALA A 46 -1.73 -4.71 -5.78
CA ALA A 46 -3.00 -5.20 -5.24
C ALA A 46 -3.17 -6.68 -5.63
N MET A 47 -3.57 -7.51 -4.67
CA MET A 47 -3.82 -8.93 -4.91
C MET A 47 -5.14 -9.34 -4.26
N GLY A 48 -5.96 -10.08 -5.00
CA GLY A 48 -7.21 -10.67 -4.54
C GLY A 48 -7.19 -12.21 -4.55
N PRO A 49 -8.13 -12.86 -3.84
CA PRO A 49 -8.30 -14.31 -3.94
C PRO A 49 -8.67 -14.71 -5.38
N GLY A 50 -8.09 -15.81 -5.87
CA GLY A 50 -8.29 -16.27 -7.26
C GLY A 50 -7.24 -15.81 -8.26
N PHE A 51 -6.05 -15.39 -7.80
CA PHE A 51 -4.89 -14.97 -8.62
C PHE A 51 -5.06 -13.66 -9.42
N CYS A 52 -5.98 -12.79 -9.03
CA CYS A 52 -5.99 -11.43 -9.55
C CYS A 52 -4.85 -10.63 -8.92
N LEU A 53 -3.92 -10.14 -9.74
CA LEU A 53 -2.87 -9.21 -9.36
C LEU A 53 -2.92 -7.98 -10.26
N GLU A 54 -2.87 -6.81 -9.64
CA GLU A 54 -2.74 -5.52 -10.31
C GLU A 54 -1.45 -4.85 -9.85
N LEU A 55 -0.69 -4.34 -10.82
CA LEU A 55 0.58 -3.64 -10.61
C LEU A 55 0.47 -2.25 -11.22
N VAL A 56 0.66 -1.23 -10.40
CA VAL A 56 0.56 0.18 -10.83
C VAL A 56 1.86 0.90 -10.55
N LEU A 57 2.41 1.56 -11.58
CA LEU A 57 3.52 2.48 -11.43
C LEU A 57 2.98 3.86 -11.06
N LEU A 58 3.41 4.37 -9.91
CA LEU A 58 3.07 5.69 -9.40
C LEU A 58 4.26 6.63 -9.58
N ARG A 59 3.97 7.93 -9.74
CA ARG A 59 4.97 8.99 -9.74
C ARG A 59 4.51 10.11 -8.83
N ALA A 60 5.41 10.55 -7.94
CA ALA A 60 5.18 11.66 -7.01
C ALA A 60 5.33 13.04 -7.67
#